data_AF-A0A3T0RP69-F1
#
_entry.id   AF-A0A3T0RP69-F1
#
_cell.length_a   1.000
_cell.length_b   1.000
_cell.length_c   1.000
_cell.angle_alpha   90.00
_cell.angle_beta   90.00
_cell.angle_gamma   90.00
#
_symmetry.space_group_name_H-M   'P 1'
#
loop_
_entity.id
_entity.type
_entity.pdbx_description
1 polymer ?
#
loop_
_entity_poly.entity_id
_entity_poly.type
_entity_poly.pdbx_seq_one_letter_code
_entity_poly.pdbx_strand_id
1 'polypeptide(L)'
;MAMVDRYKKSGGFIQLLQVIETCGPKKREQFMKIINEETPRWGEAIQAKMLSFEKILSWKPEAIMEITAQMNPLAFGTALKSLPQDKFDEFAAKLGPQERRKFEQLYKEGSPAPNEISACLMKVINETRLLFAAGTLKFDKIDPDLTIPDEIESKLERGGAGPSSGGNRTADDVVKEASASSGIQLGNPNEVDSLRRKIVELNNVVTALKRDNISMKDKLDKIKKIA
;
A
#
# COMPACT_ATOMS: atom_id res chain seq x y z
N MET A 1 13.26 22.78 5.14
CA MET A 1 13.18 21.31 5.19
C MET A 1 12.03 20.93 4.30
N ALA A 2 12.32 20.24 3.20
CA ALA A 2 11.29 19.77 2.29
C ALA A 2 10.39 18.77 3.02
N MET A 3 9.12 18.69 2.66
CA MET A 3 8.16 17.76 3.27
C MET A 3 8.66 16.31 3.19
N VAL A 4 9.26 15.95 2.05
CA VAL A 4 9.79 14.61 1.75
C VAL A 4 11.00 14.25 2.60
N ASP A 5 11.80 15.21 3.08
CA ASP A 5 13.05 14.95 3.82
C ASP A 5 12.82 14.07 5.06
N ARG A 6 11.63 14.16 5.67
CA ARG A 6 11.25 13.38 6.86
C ARG A 6 11.03 11.89 6.55
N TYR A 7 10.82 11.56 5.28
CA TYR A 7 10.39 10.25 4.80
C TYR A 7 11.48 9.52 3.99
N LYS A 8 12.69 10.07 3.87
CA LYS A 8 13.79 9.45 3.10
C LYS A 8 14.42 8.21 3.73
N LYS A 9 14.08 7.91 4.99
CA LYS A 9 14.55 6.70 5.68
C LYS A 9 13.77 5.49 5.19
N SER A 10 14.35 4.29 5.32
CA SER A 10 13.70 3.03 4.96
C SER A 10 12.30 2.91 5.59
N GLY A 11 11.29 2.60 4.76
CA GLY A 11 9.89 2.52 5.14
C GLY A 11 9.17 3.88 5.21
N GLY A 12 9.89 4.99 5.04
CA GLY A 12 9.33 6.32 5.06
C GLY A 12 8.43 6.62 3.85
N PHE A 13 8.69 6.00 2.70
CA PHE A 13 7.78 6.08 1.55
C PHE A 13 6.40 5.51 1.89
N ILE A 14 6.35 4.34 2.53
CA ILE A 14 5.10 3.70 2.96
C ILE A 14 4.38 4.58 3.99
N GLN A 15 5.12 5.17 4.93
CA GLN A 15 4.55 6.09 5.92
C GLN A 15 3.94 7.33 5.25
N LEU A 16 4.64 7.94 4.29
CA LEU A 16 4.13 9.09 3.53
C LEU A 16 2.90 8.71 2.73
N LEU A 17 2.94 7.57 2.04
CA LEU A 17 1.82 7.05 1.26
C LEU A 17 0.58 6.85 2.14
N GLN A 18 0.73 6.23 3.31
CA GLN A 18 -0.36 6.04 4.26
C GLN A 18 -0.95 7.37 4.73
N VAL A 19 -0.11 8.37 5.04
CA VAL A 19 -0.58 9.72 5.42
C VAL A 19 -1.39 10.36 4.30
N ILE A 20 -0.93 10.25 3.05
CA ILE A 20 -1.61 10.82 1.88
C ILE A 20 -2.95 10.11 1.64
N GLU A 21 -2.98 8.79 1.73
CA GLU A 21 -4.17 7.95 1.54
C GLU A 21 -5.23 8.17 2.63
N THR A 22 -4.80 8.44 3.88
CA THR A 22 -5.67 8.58 5.05
C THR A 22 -5.92 10.02 5.49
N CYS A 23 -5.49 11.01 4.69
CA CYS A 23 -5.87 12.40 4.91
C CYS A 23 -7.05 12.82 4.02
N GLY A 24 -7.78 13.84 4.46
CA GLY A 24 -8.92 14.39 3.70
C GLY A 24 -8.49 15.01 2.35
N PRO A 25 -9.41 15.10 1.37
CA PRO A 25 -9.09 15.41 -0.02
C PRO A 25 -8.33 16.73 -0.21
N LYS A 26 -8.76 17.81 0.48
CA LYS A 26 -8.06 19.11 0.42
C LYS A 26 -6.60 19.04 0.90
N LYS A 27 -6.34 18.30 1.98
CA LYS A 27 -4.98 18.12 2.51
C LYS A 27 -4.15 17.24 1.58
N ARG A 28 -4.77 16.21 0.99
CA ARG A 28 -4.13 15.33 0.00
C ARG A 28 -3.66 16.11 -1.21
N GLU A 29 -4.54 16.93 -1.79
CA GLU A 29 -4.19 17.80 -2.93
C GLU A 29 -3.06 18.77 -2.57
N GLN A 30 -3.13 19.40 -1.40
CA GLN A 30 -2.07 20.29 -0.92
C GLN A 30 -0.73 19.56 -0.75
N PHE A 31 -0.72 18.38 -0.14
CA PHE A 31 0.49 17.56 0.01
C PHE A 31 1.04 17.13 -1.35
N MET A 32 0.20 16.62 -2.25
CA MET A 32 0.64 16.23 -3.59
C MET A 32 1.20 17.42 -4.37
N LYS A 33 0.58 18.61 -4.26
CA LYS A 33 1.09 19.83 -4.86
C LYS A 33 2.50 20.17 -4.34
N ILE A 34 2.66 20.23 -3.02
CA ILE A 34 3.97 20.53 -2.40
C ILE A 34 5.03 19.50 -2.80
N ILE A 35 4.68 18.20 -2.74
CA ILE A 35 5.62 17.13 -3.10
C ILE A 35 6.00 17.21 -4.58
N ASN A 36 5.06 17.51 -5.47
CA ASN A 36 5.35 17.67 -6.89
C ASN A 36 6.23 18.91 -7.17
N GLU A 37 6.06 19.99 -6.40
CA GLU A 37 6.89 21.20 -6.53
C GLU A 37 8.31 20.98 -5.97
N GLU A 38 8.45 20.31 -4.83
CA GLU A 38 9.75 20.09 -4.18
C GLU A 38 10.52 18.91 -4.79
N THR A 39 9.85 17.79 -5.01
CA THR A 39 10.45 16.52 -5.45
C THR A 39 9.52 15.75 -6.42
N PRO A 40 9.43 16.16 -7.71
CA PRO A 40 8.49 15.59 -8.68
C PRO A 40 8.47 14.06 -8.75
N ARG A 41 9.65 13.43 -8.68
CA ARG A 41 9.80 11.97 -8.75
C ARG A 41 9.13 11.24 -7.60
N TRP A 42 9.18 11.81 -6.41
CA TRP A 42 8.47 11.26 -5.26
C TRP A 42 6.96 11.39 -5.48
N GLY A 43 6.50 12.50 -6.05
CA GLY A 43 5.10 12.71 -6.38
C GLY A 43 4.57 11.71 -7.41
N GLU A 44 5.31 11.49 -8.51
CA GLU A 44 5.00 10.46 -9.52
C GLU A 44 4.93 9.06 -8.90
N ALA A 45 5.93 8.70 -8.08
CA ALA A 45 5.98 7.40 -7.42
C ALA A 45 4.81 7.21 -6.44
N ILE A 46 4.48 8.24 -5.65
CA ILE A 46 3.33 8.22 -4.74
C ILE A 46 2.05 8.03 -5.54
N GLN A 47 1.84 8.80 -6.61
CA GLN A 47 0.64 8.70 -7.44
C GLN A 47 0.49 7.32 -8.07
N ALA A 48 1.58 6.72 -8.55
CA ALA A 48 1.57 5.37 -9.11
C ALA A 48 1.23 4.29 -8.06
N LYS A 49 1.71 4.47 -6.83
CA LYS A 49 1.52 3.51 -5.74
C LYS A 49 0.30 3.76 -4.88
N MET A 50 -0.40 4.88 -5.05
CA MET A 50 -1.55 5.27 -4.24
C MET A 50 -2.75 4.36 -4.50
N LEU A 51 -3.36 3.90 -3.42
CA LEU A 51 -4.58 3.10 -3.42
C LEU A 51 -5.79 4.00 -3.27
N SER A 52 -6.78 3.82 -4.14
CA SER A 52 -8.08 4.47 -4.04
C SER A 52 -9.18 3.44 -3.80
N PHE A 53 -10.31 3.88 -3.27
CA PHE A 53 -11.47 3.01 -3.08
C PHE A 53 -11.98 2.45 -4.41
N GLU A 54 -12.05 3.28 -5.45
CA GLU A 54 -12.44 2.83 -6.80
C GLU A 54 -11.51 1.74 -7.34
N LYS A 55 -10.20 1.87 -7.10
CA LYS A 55 -9.22 0.86 -7.49
C LYS A 55 -9.47 -0.47 -6.77
N ILE A 56 -9.79 -0.43 -5.47
CA ILE A 56 -10.17 -1.64 -4.71
C ILE A 56 -11.41 -2.32 -5.33
N LEU A 57 -12.45 -1.55 -5.67
CA LEU A 57 -13.69 -2.09 -6.25
C LEU A 57 -13.54 -2.60 -7.69
N SER A 58 -12.44 -2.21 -8.36
CA SER A 58 -12.10 -2.70 -9.70
C SER A 58 -11.57 -4.14 -9.68
N TRP A 59 -11.06 -4.60 -8.53
CA TRP A 59 -10.47 -5.93 -8.38
C TRP A 59 -11.49 -7.05 -8.48
N LYS A 60 -10.99 -8.29 -8.55
CA LYS A 60 -11.84 -9.48 -8.61
C LYS A 60 -12.63 -9.66 -7.31
N PRO A 61 -13.85 -10.24 -7.37
CA PRO A 61 -14.71 -10.41 -6.20
C PRO A 61 -14.03 -11.11 -5.04
N GLU A 62 -13.15 -12.08 -5.28
CA GLU A 62 -12.46 -12.84 -4.23
C GLU A 62 -11.62 -11.92 -3.33
N ALA A 63 -10.87 -10.98 -3.93
CA ALA A 63 -10.06 -10.02 -3.18
C ALA A 63 -10.94 -9.05 -2.37
N ILE A 64 -12.06 -8.61 -2.95
CA ILE A 64 -13.04 -7.76 -2.27
C ILE A 64 -13.65 -8.50 -1.07
N MET A 65 -14.01 -9.78 -1.24
CA MET A 65 -14.57 -10.58 -0.16
C MET A 65 -13.58 -10.76 0.98
N GLU A 66 -12.30 -10.98 0.67
CA GLU A 66 -11.24 -11.07 1.68
C GLU A 66 -11.07 -9.77 2.47
N ILE A 67 -11.18 -8.61 1.81
CA ILE A 67 -11.19 -7.29 2.48
C ILE A 67 -12.43 -7.14 3.37
N THR A 68 -13.61 -7.40 2.81
CA THR A 68 -14.88 -7.21 3.53
C THR A 68 -15.04 -8.16 4.72
N ALA A 69 -14.44 -9.35 4.68
CA ALA A 69 -14.44 -10.31 5.77
C ALA A 69 -13.65 -9.84 7.00
N GLN A 70 -12.67 -8.95 6.80
CA GLN A 70 -11.79 -8.43 7.86
C GLN A 70 -12.30 -7.13 8.47
N MET A 71 -13.43 -6.61 7.98
CA MET A 71 -13.99 -5.35 8.44
C MET A 71 -15.48 -5.43 8.75
N ASN A 72 -15.97 -4.44 9.50
CA ASN A 72 -17.39 -4.33 9.80
C ASN A 72 -18.19 -4.12 8.48
N PRO A 73 -19.19 -4.98 8.17
CA PRO A 73 -20.00 -4.85 6.96
C PRO A 73 -20.66 -3.48 6.81
N LEU A 74 -21.10 -2.87 7.91
CA LEU A 74 -21.71 -1.54 7.91
C LEU A 74 -20.70 -0.47 7.48
N ALA A 75 -19.42 -0.59 7.90
CA ALA A 75 -18.39 0.37 7.50
C ALA A 75 -18.12 0.29 5.99
N PHE A 76 -18.04 -0.92 5.41
CA PHE A 76 -17.90 -1.06 3.96
C PHE A 76 -19.15 -0.58 3.21
N GLY A 77 -20.35 -0.91 3.72
CA GLY A 77 -21.62 -0.41 3.19
C GLY A 77 -21.71 1.12 3.17
N THR A 78 -21.32 1.78 4.27
CA THR A 78 -21.24 3.24 4.35
C THR A 78 -20.22 3.81 3.37
N ALA A 79 -19.08 3.13 3.14
CA ALA A 79 -18.11 3.56 2.12
C ALA A 79 -18.69 3.47 0.69
N LEU A 80 -19.49 2.44 0.39
CA LEU A 80 -20.14 2.28 -0.91
C LEU A 80 -21.08 3.44 -1.26
N LYS A 81 -21.68 4.12 -0.27
CA LYS A 81 -22.51 5.33 -0.46
C LYS A 81 -21.77 6.51 -1.08
N SER A 82 -20.44 6.45 -1.16
CA SER A 82 -19.65 7.44 -1.91
C SER A 82 -19.82 7.32 -3.43
N LEU A 83 -20.30 6.18 -3.91
CA LEU A 83 -20.45 5.91 -5.34
C LEU A 83 -21.78 6.46 -5.87
N PRO A 84 -21.80 6.94 -7.12
CA PRO A 84 -23.04 7.05 -7.88
C PRO A 84 -23.73 5.68 -8.03
N GLN A 85 -25.05 5.68 -8.21
CA GLN A 85 -25.85 4.46 -8.38
C GLN A 85 -25.28 3.53 -9.46
N ASP A 86 -24.95 4.09 -10.64
CA ASP A 86 -24.43 3.31 -11.77
C ASP A 86 -23.15 2.56 -11.42
N LYS A 87 -22.26 3.20 -10.64
CA LYS A 87 -21.00 2.60 -10.18
C LYS A 87 -21.20 1.55 -9.09
N PHE A 88 -22.19 1.77 -8.23
CA PHE A 88 -22.61 0.75 -7.29
C PHE A 88 -23.18 -0.49 -8.01
N ASP A 89 -24.01 -0.30 -9.04
CA ASP A 89 -24.60 -1.40 -9.80
C ASP A 89 -23.53 -2.20 -10.58
N GLU A 90 -22.53 -1.52 -11.17
CA GLU A 90 -21.34 -2.16 -11.77
C GLU A 90 -20.59 -3.03 -10.75
N PHE A 91 -20.43 -2.55 -9.52
CA PHE A 91 -19.81 -3.32 -8.44
C PHE A 91 -20.67 -4.52 -8.03
N ALA A 92 -21.96 -4.30 -7.78
CA ALA A 92 -22.90 -5.31 -7.32
C ALA A 92 -23.07 -6.46 -8.33
N ALA A 93 -23.01 -6.14 -9.63
CA ALA A 93 -23.09 -7.13 -10.71
C ALA A 93 -21.93 -8.15 -10.71
N LYS A 94 -20.77 -7.80 -10.13
CA LYS A 94 -19.62 -8.71 -10.03
C LYS A 94 -19.77 -9.72 -8.90
N LEU A 95 -20.69 -9.50 -7.96
CA LEU A 95 -20.82 -10.31 -6.75
C LEU A 95 -21.74 -11.51 -6.95
N GLY A 96 -21.53 -12.55 -6.15
CA GLY A 96 -22.48 -13.65 -6.04
C GLY A 96 -23.84 -13.21 -5.47
N PRO A 97 -24.95 -13.94 -5.70
CA PRO A 97 -26.30 -13.51 -5.36
C PRO A 97 -26.50 -13.11 -3.89
N GLN A 98 -25.89 -13.82 -2.95
CA GLN A 98 -26.00 -13.56 -1.52
C GLN A 98 -25.31 -12.26 -1.12
N GLU A 99 -24.05 -12.09 -1.53
CA GLU A 99 -23.28 -10.88 -1.23
C GLU A 99 -23.84 -9.66 -1.93
N ARG A 100 -24.29 -9.81 -3.18
CA ARG A 100 -25.00 -8.77 -3.91
C ARG A 100 -26.21 -8.26 -3.11
N ARG A 101 -27.10 -9.16 -2.68
CA ARG A 101 -28.29 -8.80 -1.89
C ARG A 101 -27.91 -8.08 -0.59
N LYS A 102 -26.89 -8.55 0.11
CA LYS A 102 -26.39 -7.96 1.36
C LYS A 102 -25.89 -6.54 1.15
N PHE A 103 -25.05 -6.30 0.13
CA PHE A 103 -24.55 -4.94 -0.14
C PHE A 103 -25.61 -4.02 -0.73
N GLU A 104 -26.55 -4.53 -1.54
CA GLU A 104 -27.72 -3.76 -1.99
C GLU A 104 -28.60 -3.30 -0.83
N GLN A 105 -28.79 -4.17 0.17
CA GLN A 105 -29.52 -3.82 1.38
C GLN A 105 -28.79 -2.72 2.15
N LEU A 106 -27.49 -2.91 2.44
CA LEU A 106 -26.67 -1.90 3.12
C LEU A 106 -26.57 -0.58 2.34
N TYR A 107 -26.60 -0.64 1.02
CA TYR A 107 -26.55 0.54 0.16
C TYR A 107 -27.91 1.25 0.04
N LYS A 108 -29.03 0.58 0.29
CA LYS A 108 -30.35 1.23 0.36
C LYS A 108 -30.61 1.80 1.75
N GLU A 109 -30.20 1.07 2.77
CA GLU A 109 -30.39 1.45 4.17
C GLU A 109 -29.41 2.57 4.55
N GLY A 110 -29.89 3.55 5.32
CA GLY A 110 -29.06 4.63 5.86
C GLY A 110 -28.80 5.82 4.92
N SER A 111 -28.68 6.99 5.54
CA SER A 111 -28.26 8.24 4.89
C SER A 111 -27.10 8.81 5.70
N PRO A 112 -25.91 8.18 5.63
CA PRO A 112 -24.77 8.58 6.44
C PRO A 112 -24.30 9.98 6.08
N ALA A 113 -23.78 10.70 7.08
CA ALA A 113 -23.25 12.04 6.85
C ALA A 113 -21.94 11.98 6.02
N PRO A 114 -21.61 13.03 5.24
CA PRO A 114 -20.43 13.00 4.36
C PRO A 114 -19.10 12.72 5.08
N ASN A 115 -18.99 13.13 6.35
CA ASN A 115 -17.84 12.84 7.21
C ASN A 115 -17.74 11.34 7.57
N GLU A 116 -18.87 10.67 7.80
CA GLU A 116 -18.91 9.22 8.08
C GLU A 116 -18.50 8.40 6.86
N ILE A 117 -18.97 8.81 5.67
CA ILE A 117 -18.56 8.21 4.39
C ILE A 117 -17.04 8.34 4.23
N SER A 118 -16.50 9.55 4.41
CA SER A 118 -15.06 9.82 4.31
C SER A 118 -14.25 8.98 5.30
N ALA A 119 -14.70 8.89 6.56
CA ALA A 119 -14.05 8.06 7.58
C ALA A 119 -14.06 6.57 7.20
N CYS A 120 -15.17 6.07 6.66
CA CYS A 120 -15.27 4.69 6.21
C CYS A 120 -14.39 4.41 4.99
N LEU A 121 -14.29 5.34 4.02
CA LEU A 121 -13.36 5.22 2.89
C LEU A 121 -11.90 5.10 3.35
N MET A 122 -11.48 5.98 4.25
CA MET A 122 -10.12 5.93 4.82
C MET A 122 -9.88 4.61 5.56
N LYS A 123 -10.90 4.11 6.28
CA LYS A 123 -10.83 2.80 6.94
C LYS A 123 -10.66 1.66 5.94
N VAL A 124 -11.43 1.62 4.85
CA VAL A 124 -11.29 0.58 3.81
C VAL A 124 -9.87 0.56 3.25
N ILE A 125 -9.34 1.73 2.88
CA ILE A 125 -8.00 1.83 2.30
C ILE A 125 -6.94 1.36 3.31
N ASN A 126 -7.04 1.80 4.56
CA ASN A 126 -6.10 1.42 5.61
C ASN A 126 -6.13 -0.09 5.91
N GLU A 127 -7.31 -0.69 6.06
CA GLU A 127 -7.44 -2.14 6.28
C GLU A 127 -6.88 -2.92 5.10
N THR A 128 -7.15 -2.48 3.87
CA THR A 128 -6.61 -3.11 2.66
C THR A 128 -5.08 -3.11 2.66
N ARG A 129 -4.45 -1.99 3.06
CA ARG A 129 -2.98 -1.91 3.22
C ARG A 129 -2.47 -2.85 4.31
N LEU A 130 -3.17 -2.97 5.43
CA LEU A 130 -2.80 -3.90 6.50
C LEU A 130 -2.87 -5.35 6.04
N LEU A 131 -3.83 -5.72 5.19
CA LEU A 131 -3.92 -7.07 4.64
C LEU A 131 -2.77 -7.41 3.69
N PHE A 132 -2.29 -6.43 2.91
CA PHE A 132 -1.06 -6.60 2.13
C PHE A 132 0.17 -6.73 3.03
N ALA A 133 0.28 -5.89 4.07
CA ALA A 133 1.39 -5.96 5.02
C ALA A 133 1.41 -7.29 5.81
N ALA A 134 0.24 -7.85 6.11
CA ALA A 134 0.09 -9.16 6.75
C ALA A 134 0.36 -10.34 5.80
N GLY A 135 0.43 -10.11 4.48
CA GLY A 135 0.59 -11.13 3.46
C GLY A 135 -0.68 -11.94 3.15
N THR A 136 -1.83 -11.54 3.72
CA THR A 136 -3.15 -12.09 3.40
C THR A 136 -3.50 -11.81 1.95
N LEU A 137 -3.41 -10.53 1.56
CA LEU A 137 -3.47 -10.12 0.16
C LEU A 137 -2.05 -10.11 -0.41
N LYS A 138 -1.92 -10.50 -1.68
CA LYS A 138 -0.65 -10.52 -2.40
C LYS A 138 -0.72 -9.59 -3.60
N PHE A 139 0.18 -8.61 -3.66
CA PHE A 139 0.22 -7.64 -4.76
C PHE A 139 0.32 -8.35 -6.12
N ASP A 140 1.18 -9.36 -6.24
CA ASP A 140 1.38 -10.11 -7.49
C ASP A 140 0.11 -10.76 -8.07
N LYS A 141 -0.88 -11.04 -7.21
CA LYS A 141 -2.14 -11.70 -7.63
C LYS A 141 -3.27 -10.70 -7.91
N ILE A 142 -3.21 -9.52 -7.31
CA ILE A 142 -4.30 -8.55 -7.31
C ILE A 142 -3.95 -7.37 -8.20
N ASP A 143 -2.80 -6.75 -7.92
CA ASP A 143 -2.33 -5.54 -8.59
C ASP A 143 -0.81 -5.38 -8.37
N PRO A 144 0.02 -5.90 -9.29
CA PRO A 144 1.48 -5.84 -9.18
C PRO A 144 2.02 -4.40 -9.20
N ASP A 145 1.29 -3.46 -9.80
CA ASP A 145 1.71 -2.06 -9.89
C ASP A 145 1.67 -1.37 -8.53
N LEU A 146 0.95 -1.92 -7.55
CA LEU A 146 0.94 -1.41 -6.17
C LEU A 146 2.11 -1.91 -5.31
N THR A 147 2.91 -2.86 -5.79
CA THR A 147 4.08 -3.36 -5.05
C THR A 147 5.08 -2.24 -4.79
N ILE A 148 5.48 -2.06 -3.54
CA ILE A 148 6.47 -1.07 -3.11
C ILE A 148 7.78 -1.83 -2.82
N PRO A 149 8.86 -1.61 -3.60
CA PRO A 149 10.16 -2.21 -3.31
C PRO A 149 10.77 -1.65 -2.02
N ASP A 150 11.47 -2.48 -1.25
CA ASP A 150 12.12 -2.07 0.02
C ASP A 150 13.17 -0.95 -0.13
N GLU A 151 13.70 -0.78 -1.35
CA GLU A 151 14.74 0.20 -1.69
C GLU A 151 14.18 1.39 -2.50
N ILE A 152 12.87 1.62 -2.46
CA ILE A 152 12.23 2.69 -3.25
C ILE A 152 12.81 4.06 -2.91
N GLU A 153 13.02 4.38 -1.64
CA GLU A 153 13.59 5.66 -1.20
C GLU A 153 15.00 5.85 -1.79
N SER A 154 15.87 4.85 -1.63
CA SER A 154 17.22 4.84 -2.18
C SER A 154 17.23 5.00 -3.72
N LYS A 155 16.25 4.42 -4.42
CA LYS A 155 16.11 4.57 -5.89
C LYS A 155 15.67 5.97 -6.29
N LEU A 156 14.72 6.54 -5.57
CA LEU A 156 14.21 7.89 -5.82
C LEU A 156 15.31 8.95 -5.58
N GLU A 157 16.14 8.79 -4.55
CA GLU A 157 17.27 9.70 -4.27
C GLU A 157 18.42 9.54 -5.28
N ARG A 158 18.81 8.30 -5.63
CA ARG A 158 19.94 8.06 -6.55
C ARG A 158 19.71 8.58 -7.96
N GLY A 159 18.45 8.65 -8.38
CA GLY A 159 18.13 9.21 -9.68
C GLY A 159 18.43 10.72 -9.79
N GLY A 160 18.77 11.42 -8.70
CA GLY A 160 19.01 12.87 -8.66
C GLY A 160 20.37 13.36 -9.17
N ALA A 161 21.25 12.50 -9.70
CA ALA A 161 22.55 12.91 -10.22
C ALA A 161 22.68 12.69 -11.74
N GLY A 162 22.53 13.75 -12.54
CA GLY A 162 23.02 13.83 -13.94
C GLY A 162 21.95 14.00 -15.04
N PRO A 163 22.28 14.68 -16.16
CA PRO A 163 21.45 15.73 -16.76
C PRO A 163 20.46 15.26 -17.84
N SER A 164 19.53 16.17 -18.12
CA SER A 164 18.65 16.20 -19.29
C SER A 164 19.37 15.89 -20.61
N SER A 165 18.83 14.94 -21.37
CA SER A 165 18.95 14.88 -22.83
C SER A 165 17.67 14.29 -23.40
N GLY A 166 16.88 15.16 -24.03
CA GLY A 166 15.93 14.72 -25.06
C GLY A 166 16.67 14.03 -26.20
N GLY A 167 15.96 13.18 -26.93
CA GLY A 167 16.51 12.54 -28.13
C GLY A 167 15.68 11.34 -28.55
N ASN A 168 14.66 11.61 -29.37
CA ASN A 168 14.06 10.63 -30.28
C ASN A 168 15.13 9.73 -30.89
N ARG A 169 14.97 8.41 -30.79
CA ARG A 169 15.57 7.47 -31.76
C ARG A 169 14.57 6.39 -32.11
N THR A 170 14.12 6.50 -33.35
CA THR A 170 13.38 5.53 -34.14
C THR A 170 14.17 4.24 -34.34
N ALA A 171 13.41 3.20 -34.68
CA ALA A 171 13.86 1.89 -35.11
C ALA A 171 14.82 1.96 -36.30
N ASP A 172 15.92 1.22 -36.18
CA ASP A 172 16.66 0.48 -37.22
C ASP A 172 18.11 0.36 -36.75
N ASP A 173 18.46 -0.78 -36.15
CA ASP A 173 19.62 -1.54 -36.65
C ASP A 173 19.56 -2.97 -36.09
N VAL A 174 19.50 -3.93 -37.00
CA VAL A 174 19.38 -5.36 -36.74
C VAL A 174 20.52 -6.06 -37.48
N VAL A 175 21.18 -6.95 -36.73
CA VAL A 175 22.07 -8.08 -37.08
C VAL A 175 23.59 -7.85 -37.21
N LYS A 176 24.30 -8.49 -36.28
CA LYS A 176 25.48 -9.41 -36.38
C LYS A 176 26.55 -8.99 -35.35
N GLU A 177 27.14 -9.87 -34.53
CA GLU A 177 27.33 -11.32 -34.62
C GLU A 177 27.78 -11.87 -33.25
N ALA A 178 27.37 -13.12 -32.98
CA ALA A 178 28.07 -14.20 -32.26
C ALA A 178 28.59 -14.03 -30.81
N SER A 179 27.91 -14.78 -29.94
CA SER A 179 28.49 -15.81 -29.04
C SER A 179 29.61 -15.41 -28.07
N ALA A 180 29.21 -15.01 -26.87
CA ALA A 180 29.95 -15.31 -25.65
C ALA A 180 28.98 -15.81 -24.58
N SER A 181 29.03 -17.12 -24.33
CA SER A 181 28.41 -17.79 -23.20
C SER A 181 28.87 -17.17 -21.88
N SER A 182 27.99 -16.46 -21.19
CA SER A 182 28.16 -16.13 -19.77
C SER A 182 26.99 -16.73 -19.02
N GLY A 183 27.30 -17.77 -18.25
CA GLY A 183 26.35 -18.52 -17.45
C GLY A 183 25.61 -17.63 -16.46
N ILE A 184 24.41 -18.08 -16.13
CA ILE A 184 23.62 -17.62 -14.99
C ILE A 184 24.53 -17.73 -13.75
N GLN A 185 25.00 -16.59 -13.24
CA GLN A 185 25.63 -16.51 -11.93
C GLN A 185 24.55 -16.82 -10.90
N LEU A 186 24.51 -18.08 -10.45
CA LEU A 186 23.84 -18.42 -9.19
C LEU A 186 24.44 -17.53 -8.11
N GLY A 187 23.55 -16.85 -7.37
CA GLY A 187 23.90 -15.98 -6.25
C GLY A 187 24.92 -16.64 -5.32
N ASN A 188 25.88 -15.83 -4.89
CA ASN A 188 27.02 -16.23 -4.08
C ASN A 188 26.51 -16.98 -2.82
N PRO A 189 26.84 -18.27 -2.60
CA PRO A 189 26.28 -19.07 -1.51
C PRO A 189 26.56 -18.46 -0.12
N ASN A 190 27.65 -17.69 0.01
CA ASN A 190 27.98 -16.95 1.22
C ASN A 190 26.97 -15.84 1.57
N GLU A 191 26.31 -15.25 0.58
CA GLU A 191 25.31 -14.20 0.77
C GLU A 191 23.98 -14.79 1.26
N VAL A 192 23.62 -15.97 0.73
CA VAL A 192 22.44 -16.73 1.19
C VAL A 192 22.61 -17.17 2.66
N ASP A 193 23.81 -17.61 3.05
CA ASP A 193 24.09 -17.99 4.44
C ASP A 193 24.12 -16.78 5.40
N SER A 194 24.63 -15.63 4.93
CA SER A 194 24.60 -14.37 5.67
C SER A 194 23.16 -13.91 5.92
N LEU A 195 22.31 -13.98 4.89
CA LEU A 195 20.89 -13.64 4.98
C LEU A 195 20.14 -14.60 5.92
N ARG A 196 20.43 -15.91 5.88
CA ARG A 196 19.86 -16.89 6.81
C ARG A 196 20.23 -16.58 8.27
N ARG A 197 21.49 -16.22 8.54
CA ARG A 197 21.90 -15.81 9.90
C ARG A 197 21.18 -14.54 10.37
N LYS A 198 21.03 -13.56 9.47
CA LYS A 198 20.34 -12.30 9.78
C LYS A 198 18.85 -12.49 10.04
N ILE A 199 18.20 -13.44 9.34
CA ILE A 199 16.81 -13.84 9.62
C ILE A 199 16.67 -14.47 11.01
N VAL A 200 17.59 -15.35 11.40
CA VAL A 200 17.58 -15.96 12.74
C VAL A 200 17.80 -14.91 13.82
N GLU A 201 18.74 -13.98 13.61
CA GLU A 201 19.01 -12.88 14.53
C GLU A 201 17.80 -11.94 14.69
N LEU A 202 17.17 -11.55 13.58
CA LEU A 202 15.95 -10.74 13.60
C LEU A 202 14.78 -11.45 14.30
N ASN A 203 14.60 -12.75 14.07
CA ASN A 203 13.57 -13.53 14.77
C ASN A 203 13.82 -13.59 16.28
N ASN A 204 15.07 -13.71 16.71
CA ASN A 204 15.43 -13.67 18.12
C ASN A 204 15.13 -12.31 18.74
N VAL A 205 15.45 -11.21 18.05
CA VAL A 205 15.14 -9.84 18.49
C VAL A 205 13.64 -9.60 18.58
N VAL A 206 12.86 -10.03 17.58
CA VAL A 206 11.40 -9.91 17.60
C VAL A 206 10.79 -10.69 18.77
N THR A 207 11.33 -11.88 19.07
CA THR A 207 10.86 -12.69 20.20
C THR A 207 11.20 -12.04 21.54
N ALA A 208 12.39 -11.47 21.68
CA ALA A 208 12.79 -10.71 22.87
C ALA A 208 11.91 -9.47 23.08
N LEU A 209 11.69 -8.67 22.02
CA LEU A 209 10.83 -7.47 22.09
C LEU A 209 9.37 -7.80 22.41
N LYS A 210 8.85 -8.93 21.94
CA LYS A 210 7.50 -9.41 22.32
C LYS A 210 7.45 -9.75 23.81
N ARG A 211 8.47 -10.43 24.33
CA ARG A 211 8.57 -10.77 25.77
C ARG A 211 8.65 -9.52 26.64
N ASP A 212 9.44 -8.53 26.22
CA ASP A 212 9.60 -7.27 26.94
C ASP A 212 8.32 -6.43 26.89
N ASN A 213 7.60 -6.41 25.76
CA ASN A 213 6.29 -5.77 25.66
C ASN A 213 5.26 -6.39 26.60
N ILE A 214 5.24 -7.72 26.72
CA ILE A 214 4.35 -8.42 27.66
C ILE A 214 4.73 -8.02 29.10
N SER A 215 6.02 -8.05 29.45
CA SER A 215 6.48 -7.65 30.79
C SER A 215 6.16 -6.19 31.13
N MET A 216 6.30 -5.28 30.16
CA MET A 216 5.97 -3.87 30.30
C MET A 216 4.47 -3.66 30.49
N LYS A 217 3.62 -4.36 29.73
CA LYS A 217 2.16 -4.34 29.91
C LYS A 217 1.77 -4.83 31.30
N ASP A 218 2.34 -5.95 31.76
CA ASP A 218 2.06 -6.48 33.10
C ASP A 218 2.47 -5.50 34.22
N LYS A 219 3.61 -4.81 34.06
CA LYS A 219 4.04 -3.77 35.00
C LYS A 219 3.10 -2.57 34.98
N LEU A 220 2.66 -2.15 33.81
CA LEU A 220 1.75 -1.02 33.62
C LEU A 220 0.36 -1.33 34.20
N ASP A 221 -0.11 -2.56 34.06
CA ASP A 221 -1.37 -3.02 34.66
C ASP A 221 -1.28 -3.17 36.19
N LYS A 222 -0.11 -3.54 36.72
CA LYS A 222 0.13 -3.51 38.19
C LYS A 222 0.12 -2.09 38.73
N ILE A 223 0.72 -1.14 38.04
CA ILE A 223 0.72 0.28 38.45
C ILE A 223 -0.72 0.84 38.43
N LYS A 224 -1.49 0.53 37.39
CA LYS A 224 -2.93 0.92 37.29
C LYS A 224 -3.83 0.32 38.36
N LYS A 225 -3.42 -0.78 39.01
CA LYS A 225 -4.17 -1.39 40.12
C LYS A 225 -3.85 -0.78 41.49
N ILE A 226 -2.78 0.00 41.58
CA ILE A 226 -2.29 0.63 42.82
C ILE A 226 -2.62 2.13 42.84
N ALA A 227 -2.83 2.75 41.68
CA ALA A 227 -3.36 4.11 41.52
C ALA A 227 -4.90 4.10 41.44
#